data_AF-A0A2M8Q6H9-F1
#
_entry.id   AF-A0A2M8Q6H9-F1
#
_cell.length_a   1.000
_cell.length_b   1.000
_cell.length_c   1.000
_cell.angle_alpha   90.00
_cell.angle_beta   90.00
_cell.angle_gamma   90.00
#
_symmetry.space_group_name_H-M   'P 1'
#
loop_
_entity.id
_entity.type
_entity.pdbx_description
1 polymer ?
#
loop_
_entity_poly.entity_id
_entity_poly.type
_entity_poly.pdbx_seq_one_letter_code
_entity_poly.pdbx_strand_id
1 'polypeptide(L)'
;MFVISTGALQALPSDVYEAAEIDGASPIQAFWNITLPLLMITMGPLLVASFAFNFNNFVVIELFNKGGPPMSGTISPVGHTDILVTYTYRIAFASGRGADLG
;
A
#
# COMPACT_ATOMS: atom_id res chain seq x y z
N MET A 1 0.15 0.56 10.31
CA MET A 1 -1.33 0.43 10.21
C MET A 1 -1.99 0.06 11.52
N PHE A 2 -1.55 -0.98 12.25
CA PHE A 2 -2.16 -1.39 13.54
C PHE A 2 -2.36 -0.25 14.56
N VAL A 3 -1.31 0.54 14.85
CA VAL A 3 -1.38 1.67 15.80
C VAL A 3 -2.39 2.74 15.37
N ILE A 4 -2.44 3.02 14.07
CA ILE A 4 -3.35 4.02 13.51
C ILE A 4 -4.80 3.53 13.61
N SER A 5 -5.05 2.28 13.20
CA SER A 5 -6.39 1.68 13.25
C SER A 5 -6.92 1.56 14.66
N THR A 6 -6.08 1.21 15.63
CA THR A 6 -6.48 1.13 17.05
C THR A 6 -6.77 2.51 17.65
N GLY A 7 -5.98 3.53 17.32
CA GLY A 7 -6.30 4.91 17.69
C GLY A 7 -7.58 5.43 17.04
N ALA A 8 -7.78 5.15 15.76
CA ALA A 8 -8.99 5.54 15.03
C ALA A 8 -10.26 4.85 15.58
N LEU A 9 -10.15 3.57 15.97
CA LEU A 9 -11.22 2.84 16.64
C LEU A 9 -11.60 3.47 18.00
N GLN A 10 -10.61 3.89 18.79
CA GLN A 10 -10.85 4.53 20.09
C GLN A 10 -11.50 5.92 19.97
N ALA A 11 -11.35 6.58 18.81
CA ALA A 11 -11.95 7.88 18.54
C ALA A 11 -13.41 7.79 18.07
N LEU A 12 -13.91 6.59 17.76
CA LEU A 12 -15.31 6.42 17.38
C LEU A 12 -16.22 6.68 18.58
N PRO A 13 -17.29 7.46 18.40
CA PRO A 13 -18.18 7.79 19.52
C PRO A 13 -18.97 6.53 19.93
N SER A 14 -19.21 6.35 21.23
CA SER A 14 -19.84 5.13 21.78
C SER A 14 -21.36 5.12 21.63
N ASP A 15 -21.98 6.29 21.52
CA ASP A 15 -23.42 6.50 21.38
C ASP A 15 -24.01 5.85 20.13
N VAL A 16 -23.29 5.85 19.00
CA VAL A 16 -23.72 5.18 17.76
C VAL A 16 -23.76 3.65 17.91
N TYR A 17 -22.95 3.07 18.80
CA TYR A 17 -23.00 1.64 19.08
C TYR A 17 -24.16 1.29 20.02
N GLU A 18 -24.43 2.13 21.02
CA GLU A 18 -25.60 1.98 21.89
C GLU A 18 -26.90 2.11 21.08
N ALA A 19 -26.98 3.09 20.17
CA ALA A 19 -28.12 3.23 19.26
C ALA A 19 -28.30 1.99 18.37
N ALA A 20 -27.22 1.43 17.83
CA ALA A 20 -27.27 0.22 17.04
C ALA A 20 -27.76 -1.01 17.83
N GLU A 21 -27.41 -1.09 19.11
CA GLU A 21 -27.89 -2.15 20.01
C GLU A 21 -29.39 -2.00 20.29
N ILE A 22 -29.87 -0.78 20.51
CA ILE A 22 -31.30 -0.47 20.67
C ILE A 22 -32.08 -0.84 19.39
N ASP A 23 -31.51 -0.56 18.21
CA ASP A 23 -32.08 -0.92 16.90
C ASP A 23 -31.96 -2.43 16.58
N GLY A 24 -31.37 -3.24 17.47
CA GLY A 24 -31.24 -4.68 17.31
C GLY A 24 -30.23 -5.12 16.25
N ALA A 25 -29.24 -4.29 15.93
CA ALA A 25 -28.20 -4.61 14.97
C ALA A 25 -27.30 -5.74 15.48
N SER A 26 -27.12 -6.77 14.66
CA SER A 26 -26.12 -7.81 14.95
C SER A 26 -24.69 -7.25 14.90
N PRO A 27 -23.71 -7.86 15.58
CA PRO A 27 -22.32 -7.38 15.58
C PRO A 27 -21.70 -7.24 14.19
N ILE A 28 -22.08 -8.12 13.26
CA ILE A 28 -21.61 -8.07 11.86
C ILE A 28 -22.24 -6.88 11.13
N GLN A 29 -23.52 -6.60 11.35
CA GLN A 29 -24.18 -5.42 10.79
C GLN A 29 -23.57 -4.14 11.35
N ALA A 30 -23.33 -4.07 12.66
CA ALA A 30 -22.65 -2.94 13.29
C ALA A 30 -21.23 -2.73 12.71
N PHE A 31 -20.47 -3.81 12.48
CA PHE A 31 -19.15 -3.70 11.86
C PHE A 31 -19.20 -3.11 10.45
N TRP A 32 -20.03 -3.66 9.55
CA TRP A 32 -20.06 -3.24 8.15
C TRP A 32 -20.76 -1.91 7.91
N ASN A 33 -21.75 -1.56 8.74
CA ASN A 33 -22.56 -0.36 8.56
C ASN A 33 -22.11 0.83 9.42
N ILE A 34 -21.38 0.59 10.52
CA ILE A 34 -20.97 1.64 11.46
C ILE A 34 -19.44 1.69 11.54
N THR A 35 -18.81 0.64 12.05
CA THR A 35 -17.36 0.65 12.33
C THR A 35 -16.53 0.88 11.07
N LEU A 36 -16.74 0.06 10.03
CA LEU A 36 -15.93 0.13 8.82
C LEU A 36 -16.13 1.45 8.06
N PRO A 37 -17.36 1.95 7.80
CA PRO A 37 -17.57 3.22 7.12
C PRO A 37 -16.96 4.40 7.90
N LEU A 38 -17.13 4.45 9.22
CA LEU A 38 -16.56 5.53 10.04
C LEU A 38 -15.03 5.47 10.07
N LEU A 39 -14.44 4.28 10.17
CA LEU A 39 -12.99 4.11 10.05
C LEU A 39 -12.46 4.51 8.68
N MET A 40 -13.18 4.23 7.59
CA MET A 40 -12.75 4.56 6.23
C MET A 40 -12.62 6.06 5.98
N ILE A 41 -13.38 6.91 6.70
CA ILE A 41 -13.24 8.36 6.63
C ILE A 41 -11.83 8.81 7.06
N THR A 42 -11.31 8.21 8.12
CA THR A 42 -9.99 8.55 8.67
C THR A 42 -8.85 7.76 8.02
N MET A 43 -9.08 6.49 7.73
CA MET A 43 -8.07 5.59 7.16
C MET A 43 -7.91 5.77 5.65
N GLY A 44 -8.93 6.24 4.93
CA GLY A 44 -8.92 6.35 3.47
C GLY A 44 -7.68 7.10 2.93
N PRO A 45 -7.41 8.34 3.36
CA PRO A 45 -6.22 9.08 2.93
C PRO A 45 -4.90 8.36 3.27
N LEU A 46 -4.85 7.69 4.43
CA LEU A 46 -3.66 6.98 4.89
C LEU A 46 -3.39 5.71 4.06
N LEU A 47 -4.46 5.03 3.62
CA LEU A 47 -4.35 3.89 2.71
C LEU A 47 -3.82 4.34 1.35
N VAL A 48 -4.31 5.47 0.82
CA VAL A 48 -3.80 6.04 -0.44
C VAL A 48 -2.33 6.44 -0.32
N ALA A 49 -1.96 7.12 0.76
CA ALA A 49 -0.57 7.50 1.01
C ALA A 49 0.35 6.27 1.14
N SER A 50 -0.10 5.24 1.88
CA SER A 50 0.63 3.98 2.01
C SER A 50 0.76 3.25 0.68
N PHE A 51 -0.27 3.28 -0.17
CA PHE A 51 -0.19 2.74 -1.53
C PHE A 51 0.86 3.49 -2.35
N ALA A 52 0.80 4.83 -2.39
CA ALA A 52 1.75 5.65 -3.13
C ALA A 52 3.21 5.44 -2.68
N PHE A 53 3.42 5.28 -1.37
CA PHE A 53 4.72 4.95 -0.78
C PHE A 53 5.22 3.57 -1.24
N ASN A 54 4.39 2.53 -1.12
CA ASN A 54 4.79 1.17 -1.48
C ASN A 54 4.96 0.99 -3.00
N PHE A 55 4.16 1.69 -3.80
CA PHE A 55 4.26 1.67 -5.26
C PHE A 55 5.65 2.13 -5.76
N ASN A 56 6.32 2.99 -5.01
CA ASN A 56 7.66 3.50 -5.32
C ASN A 56 8.74 2.98 -4.35
N ASN A 57 8.53 1.84 -3.68
CA ASN A 57 9.46 1.33 -2.67
C ASN A 57 10.69 0.64 -3.29
N PHE A 58 11.57 1.47 -3.86
CA PHE A 58 12.80 1.05 -4.52
C PHE A 58 13.71 0.21 -3.60
N VAL A 59 13.86 0.66 -2.35
CA VAL A 59 14.82 0.08 -1.39
C VAL A 59 14.51 -1.37 -1.10
N VAL A 60 13.24 -1.71 -0.89
CA VAL A 60 12.84 -3.09 -0.58
C VAL A 60 13.19 -4.05 -1.71
N ILE A 61 12.85 -3.71 -2.95
CA ILE A 61 13.09 -4.61 -4.09
C ILE A 61 14.59 -4.72 -4.39
N GLU A 62 15.32 -3.60 -4.45
CA GLU A 62 16.74 -3.62 -4.82
C GLU A 62 17.60 -4.33 -3.77
N LEU A 63 17.32 -4.14 -2.46
CA LEU A 63 18.08 -4.81 -1.40
C LEU A 63 17.67 -6.27 -1.20
N PHE A 64 16.41 -6.62 -1.41
CA PHE A 64 15.93 -7.96 -1.14
C PHE A 64 16.45 -8.97 -2.17
N ASN A 65 16.19 -8.73 -3.46
CA ASN A 65 16.52 -9.68 -4.52
C ASN A 65 16.92 -9.03 -5.85
N LYS A 66 17.14 -7.71 -5.88
CA LYS A 66 17.52 -6.95 -7.09
C LYS A 66 16.52 -7.13 -8.24
N GLY A 67 15.23 -7.24 -7.92
CA GLY A 67 14.16 -7.38 -8.92
C GLY A 67 14.00 -8.78 -9.53
N GLY A 68 14.81 -9.76 -9.12
CA GLY A 68 14.77 -11.12 -9.67
C GLY A 68 13.47 -11.91 -9.39
N PRO A 69 13.30 -13.10 -9.98
CA PRO A 69 14.15 -13.72 -10.99
C PRO A 69 14.15 -12.96 -12.33
N PRO A 70 15.21 -13.02 -13.15
CA PRO A 70 15.27 -12.34 -14.43
C PRO A 70 14.23 -12.90 -15.40
N MET A 71 13.65 -12.02 -16.23
CA MET A 71 12.67 -12.39 -17.23
C MET A 71 13.38 -12.76 -18.54
N SER A 72 13.19 -13.99 -19.01
CA SER A 72 13.78 -14.46 -20.27
C SER A 72 13.10 -13.83 -21.49
N GLY A 73 13.88 -13.49 -22.52
CA GLY A 73 13.35 -12.96 -23.79
C GLY A 73 13.10 -11.45 -23.82
N THR A 74 13.54 -10.71 -22.79
CA THR A 74 13.46 -9.24 -22.75
C THR A 74 14.75 -8.60 -23.27
N ILE A 75 14.60 -7.46 -23.97
CA ILE A 75 15.74 -6.69 -24.51
C ILE A 75 16.48 -5.93 -23.39
N SER A 76 15.76 -5.54 -22.35
CA SER A 76 16.28 -4.82 -21.18
C SER A 76 16.42 -5.75 -19.98
N PRO A 77 17.38 -5.50 -19.06
CA PRO A 77 17.49 -6.24 -17.81
C PRO A 77 16.26 -5.92 -16.95
N VAL A 78 15.34 -6.87 -16.81
CA VAL A 78 14.16 -6.78 -15.96
C VAL A 78 13.92 -8.14 -15.30
N GLY A 79 13.49 -8.12 -14.05
CA GLY A 79 13.03 -9.34 -13.38
C GLY A 79 11.57 -9.27 -12.96
N HIS A 80 11.04 -10.41 -12.54
CA HIS A 80 9.62 -10.60 -12.22
C HIS A 80 9.14 -9.83 -10.99
N THR A 81 10.05 -9.33 -10.14
CA THR A 81 9.70 -8.53 -8.96
C THR A 81 10.12 -7.07 -9.08
N ASP A 82 10.68 -6.66 -10.23
CA ASP A 82 10.95 -5.26 -10.49
C ASP A 82 9.62 -4.47 -10.51
N ILE A 83 9.61 -3.37 -9.76
CA ILE A 83 8.58 -2.34 -9.83
C ILE A 83 9.05 -1.24 -10.80
N LEU A 84 8.15 -0.37 -11.24
CA LEU A 84 8.46 0.65 -12.25
C LEU A 84 9.71 1.47 -11.90
N VAL A 85 9.87 1.87 -10.63
CA VAL A 85 11.04 2.65 -10.20
C VAL A 85 12.35 1.85 -10.26
N THR A 86 12.37 0.56 -9.90
CA THR A 86 13.60 -0.25 -9.99
C THR A 86 13.94 -0.57 -11.43
N TYR A 87 12.93 -0.82 -12.28
CA TYR A 87 13.13 -1.03 -13.70
C TYR A 87 13.70 0.23 -14.40
N THR A 88 13.11 1.40 -14.17
CA THR A 88 13.61 2.67 -14.73
C THR A 88 15.03 2.96 -14.25
N TYR A 89 15.33 2.72 -12.97
CA TYR A 89 16.68 2.84 -12.43
C TYR A 89 17.66 1.88 -13.14
N ARG A 90 17.27 0.62 -13.39
CA ARG A 90 18.13 -0.38 -14.03
C ARG A 90 18.45 -0.01 -15.49
N ILE A 91 17.48 0.55 -16.21
CA ILE A 91 17.71 1.09 -17.55
C ILE A 91 18.68 2.28 -17.48
N ALA A 92 18.45 3.23 -16.57
CA ALA A 92 19.22 4.46 -16.48
C ALA A 92 20.67 4.25 -16.00
N PHE A 93 20.90 3.33 -15.06
CA PHE A 93 22.19 3.22 -14.36
C PHE A 93 22.87 1.85 -14.47
N ALA A 94 22.12 0.74 -14.62
CA ALA A 94 22.70 -0.60 -14.63
C ALA A 94 23.06 -1.12 -16.03
N SER A 95 22.50 -0.52 -17.09
CA SER A 95 22.70 -1.01 -18.47
C SER A 95 24.07 -0.65 -19.06
N GLY A 96 25.02 -0.10 -18.28
CA GLY A 96 26.41 0.17 -18.70
C GLY A 96 26.60 1.21 -19.82
N ARG A 97 25.53 1.56 -20.53
CA ARG A 97 25.39 2.78 -21.31
C ARG A 97 24.82 3.83 -20.38
N GLY A 98 25.69 4.47 -19.59
CA GLY A 98 25.47 5.89 -19.35
C GLY A 98 25.19 6.47 -20.72
N ALA A 99 23.99 7.01 -20.92
CA ALA A 99 23.68 7.68 -22.16
C ALA A 99 24.75 8.75 -22.33
N ASP A 100 25.69 8.47 -23.24
CA ASP A 100 26.66 9.41 -23.75
C ASP A 100 25.83 10.45 -24.52
N LEU A 101 25.19 11.33 -23.75
CA LEU A 101 24.47 12.49 -24.24
C LEU A 101 25.54 13.56 -24.45
N GLY A 102 26.28 13.40 -25.55
CA GLY A 102 27.32 14.34 -25.95
C GLY A 102 26.94 15.80 -25.78
#